data_AF-A0A3P1Y0H0-F1
#
_entry.id   AF-A0A3P1Y0H0-F1
#
_cell.length_a   1.000
_cell.length_b   1.000
_cell.length_c   1.000
_cell.angle_alpha   90.00
_cell.angle_beta   90.00
_cell.angle_gamma   90.00
#
_symmetry.space_group_name_H-M   'P 1'
#
loop_
_entity.id
_entity.type
_entity.pdbx_description
1 polymer ?
#
loop_
_entity_poly.entity_id
_entity_poly.type
_entity_poly.pdbx_seq_one_letter_code
_entity_poly.pdbx_strand_id
1 'polypeptide(L)'
;VDYVWNIARRRFGGRLHARNDGIRAFVQSVRSGYWGYYLPDQDHGPEFSEFADFFATYKATLPVTERLRRISRAQIIPLFPVYDGKRHQLTINVRPPLAAMNNCCDAQIARQINEVIEKFVRPHPEQYTWILKFLKTRKAGEEDPY
;
A
#
# COMPACT_ATOMS: atom_id res chain seq x y z
N VAL A 1 -18.63 11.58 10.96
CA VAL A 1 -17.19 11.53 10.57
C VAL A 1 -17.05 11.24 9.08
N ASP A 2 -17.70 10.21 8.53
CA ASP A 2 -17.60 9.85 7.10
C ASP A 2 -17.97 10.96 6.11
N TYR A 3 -19.00 11.74 6.41
CA TYR A 3 -19.40 12.89 5.58
C TYR A 3 -18.25 13.87 5.35
N VAL A 4 -17.53 14.24 6.42
CA VAL A 4 -16.41 15.20 6.36
C VAL A 4 -15.26 14.64 5.52
N TRP A 5 -14.91 13.37 5.73
CA TRP A 5 -13.88 12.70 4.95
C TRP A 5 -14.24 12.59 3.47
N ASN A 6 -15.51 12.30 3.16
CA ASN A 6 -15.97 12.18 1.79
C ASN A 6 -15.94 13.51 1.04
N ILE A 7 -16.32 14.61 1.70
CA ILE A 7 -16.17 15.95 1.12
C ILE A 7 -14.71 16.27 0.85
N ALA A 8 -13.83 16.07 1.84
CA ALA A 8 -12.41 16.38 1.70
C ALA A 8 -11.77 15.62 0.53
N ARG A 9 -12.06 14.33 0.38
CA ARG A 9 -11.51 13.48 -0.70
C ARG A 9 -12.10 13.79 -2.07
N ARG A 10 -13.34 14.31 -2.15
CA ARG A 10 -13.97 14.71 -3.42
C ARG A 10 -13.62 16.13 -3.85
N ARG A 11 -13.10 16.96 -2.94
CA ARG A 11 -12.80 18.40 -3.17
C ARG A 11 -12.01 18.65 -4.45
N PHE A 12 -11.08 17.78 -4.80
CA PHE A 12 -10.22 17.91 -5.98
C PHE A 12 -10.65 17.00 -7.15
N GLY A 13 -11.95 16.68 -7.26
CA GLY A 13 -12.50 15.86 -8.35
C GLY A 13 -12.26 14.35 -8.20
N GLY A 14 -11.83 13.90 -7.01
CA GLY A 14 -11.57 12.49 -6.71
C GLY A 14 -12.84 11.63 -6.75
N ARG A 15 -12.69 10.37 -7.16
CA ARG A 15 -13.74 9.35 -7.10
C ARG A 15 -13.48 8.40 -5.93
N LEU A 16 -14.51 8.20 -5.10
CA LEU A 16 -14.45 7.29 -3.96
C LEU A 16 -15.09 5.96 -4.33
N HIS A 17 -14.38 4.87 -4.03
CA HIS A 17 -14.84 3.50 -4.21
C HIS A 17 -14.78 2.81 -2.85
N ALA A 18 -15.91 2.35 -2.33
CA ALA A 18 -15.91 1.65 -1.06
C ALA A 18 -15.32 0.24 -1.23
N ARG A 19 -14.61 -0.24 -0.23
CA ARG A 19 -14.01 -1.59 -0.26
C ARG A 19 -15.06 -2.68 -0.49
N ASN A 20 -16.24 -2.54 0.12
CA ASN A 20 -17.33 -3.50 0.04
C ASN A 20 -17.95 -3.59 -1.37
N ASP A 21 -17.77 -2.56 -2.20
CA ASP A 21 -18.23 -2.56 -3.60
C ASP A 21 -17.28 -3.34 -4.53
N GLY A 22 -16.14 -3.79 -3.98
CA GLY A 22 -15.09 -4.48 -4.71
C GLY A 22 -14.24 -3.56 -5.57
N ILE A 23 -13.24 -4.13 -6.24
CA ILE A 23 -12.21 -3.37 -6.95
C ILE A 23 -12.63 -2.91 -8.36
N ARG A 24 -13.77 -3.40 -8.87
CA ARG A 24 -14.17 -3.21 -10.29
C ARG A 24 -14.36 -1.74 -10.64
N ALA A 25 -15.12 -0.99 -9.83
CA ALA A 25 -15.40 0.42 -10.08
C ALA A 25 -14.14 1.30 -9.99
N PHE A 26 -13.23 0.96 -9.06
CA PHE A 26 -11.91 1.58 -8.96
C PHE A 26 -11.11 1.38 -10.25
N VAL A 27 -11.00 0.13 -10.73
CA VAL A 27 -10.27 -0.20 -11.96
C VAL A 27 -10.86 0.50 -13.18
N GLN A 28 -12.20 0.57 -13.29
CA GLN A 28 -12.86 1.29 -14.37
C GLN A 28 -12.55 2.80 -14.36
N SER A 29 -12.44 3.40 -13.17
CA SER A 29 -12.05 4.81 -13.05
C SER A 29 -10.61 5.01 -13.51
N VAL A 30 -9.68 4.14 -13.10
CA VAL A 30 -8.28 4.22 -13.53
C VAL A 30 -8.17 4.07 -15.05
N ARG A 31 -8.88 3.11 -15.64
CA ARG A 31 -8.92 2.92 -17.11
C ARG A 31 -9.55 4.07 -17.86
N SER A 32 -10.36 4.91 -17.20
CA SER A 32 -10.95 6.12 -17.76
C SER A 32 -10.05 7.36 -17.60
N GLY A 33 -8.79 7.20 -17.20
CA GLY A 33 -7.81 8.28 -17.08
C GLY A 33 -7.67 8.90 -15.69
N TYR A 34 -8.31 8.33 -14.66
CA TYR A 34 -8.10 8.79 -13.28
C TYR A 34 -6.85 8.18 -12.66
N TRP A 35 -6.20 8.92 -11.76
CA TRP A 35 -5.17 8.38 -10.89
C TRP A 35 -5.77 7.44 -9.85
N GLY A 36 -5.15 6.28 -9.66
CA GLY A 36 -5.51 5.33 -8.60
C GLY A 36 -4.61 5.50 -7.38
N TYR A 37 -5.20 5.62 -6.19
CA TYR A 37 -4.47 5.67 -4.92
C TYR A 37 -4.77 4.42 -4.09
N TYR A 38 -3.74 3.67 -3.71
CA TYR A 38 -3.85 2.41 -2.99
C TYR A 38 -2.77 2.33 -1.91
N LEU A 39 -3.15 1.94 -0.69
CA LEU A 39 -2.25 1.76 0.45
C LEU A 39 -2.10 0.25 0.70
N PRO A 40 -0.92 -0.35 0.42
CA PRO A 40 -0.73 -1.80 0.44
C PRO A 40 -0.20 -2.34 1.77
N ASP A 41 -0.09 -1.51 2.80
CA ASP A 41 0.75 -1.80 3.97
C ASP A 41 0.02 -2.39 5.18
N GLN A 42 -1.31 -2.37 5.18
CA GLN A 42 -2.11 -2.97 6.25
C GLN A 42 -2.02 -4.50 6.30
N ASP A 43 -2.16 -5.04 7.51
CA ASP A 43 -2.34 -6.47 7.76
C ASP A 43 -3.80 -6.86 7.50
N HIS A 44 -4.02 -7.87 6.66
CA HIS A 44 -5.34 -8.37 6.27
C HIS A 44 -5.60 -9.82 6.69
N GLY A 45 -4.80 -10.37 7.59
CA GLY A 45 -4.89 -11.77 7.98
C GLY A 45 -4.18 -12.71 7.00
N PRO A 46 -4.14 -14.02 7.32
CA PRO A 46 -3.33 -14.99 6.58
C PRO A 46 -4.02 -15.52 5.31
N GLU A 47 -5.34 -15.37 5.17
CA GLU A 47 -6.14 -16.03 4.12
C GLU A 47 -5.69 -15.69 2.69
N PHE A 48 -5.33 -14.43 2.45
CA PHE A 48 -4.91 -13.93 1.13
C PHE A 48 -3.52 -13.29 1.13
N SER A 49 -2.78 -13.48 2.23
CA SER A 49 -1.49 -12.85 2.44
C SER A 49 -0.36 -13.85 2.31
N GLU A 50 0.76 -13.38 1.82
CA GLU A 50 2.02 -14.12 1.84
C GLU A 50 2.88 -13.63 3.00
N PHE A 51 3.52 -14.56 3.70
CA PHE A 51 4.52 -14.22 4.70
C PHE A 51 5.84 -13.90 3.99
N ALA A 52 6.13 -12.62 3.83
CA ALA A 52 7.33 -12.12 3.17
C ALA A 52 8.19 -11.29 4.12
N ASP A 53 9.51 -11.28 3.87
CA ASP A 53 10.46 -10.52 4.67
C ASP A 53 10.08 -9.04 4.74
N PHE A 54 10.21 -8.49 5.94
CA PHE A 54 9.91 -7.10 6.29
C PHE A 54 10.85 -6.63 7.39
N PHE A 55 11.83 -5.79 7.02
CA PHE A 55 12.94 -5.38 7.88
C PHE A 55 13.69 -6.58 8.49
N ALA A 56 13.77 -6.67 9.82
CA ALA A 56 14.45 -7.74 10.55
C ALA A 56 13.52 -8.91 10.91
N THR A 57 12.32 -8.95 10.32
CA THR A 57 11.31 -9.99 10.55
C THR A 57 10.56 -10.27 9.24
N TYR A 58 9.37 -10.85 9.32
CA TYR A 58 8.43 -11.00 8.22
C TYR A 58 7.06 -10.43 8.59
N LYS A 59 6.22 -10.16 7.59
CA LYS A 59 4.81 -9.79 7.80
C LYS A 59 3.89 -10.46 6.78
N ALA A 60 2.61 -10.61 7.14
CA ALA A 60 1.56 -11.00 6.22
C ALA A 60 1.28 -9.84 5.24
N THR A 61 1.56 -10.05 3.95
CA THR A 61 1.50 -9.01 2.92
C THR A 61 0.62 -9.45 1.77
N LEU A 62 -0.34 -8.63 1.36
CA LEU A 62 -1.18 -8.92 0.21
C LEU A 62 -0.39 -8.76 -1.11
N PRO A 63 -0.28 -9.80 -1.96
CA PRO A 63 0.44 -9.77 -3.23
C PRO A 63 -0.38 -9.11 -4.36
N VAL A 64 -1.01 -7.97 -4.11
CA VAL A 64 -2.03 -7.40 -5.03
C VAL A 64 -1.47 -6.47 -6.11
N THR A 65 -0.25 -5.98 -5.98
CA THR A 65 0.29 -4.91 -6.86
C THR A 65 0.37 -5.33 -8.32
N GLU A 66 0.86 -6.54 -8.61
CA GLU A 66 0.94 -7.05 -9.99
C GLU A 66 -0.45 -7.30 -10.59
N ARG A 67 -1.39 -7.85 -9.81
CA ARG A 67 -2.78 -8.01 -10.24
C ARG A 67 -3.42 -6.66 -10.56
N LEU A 68 -3.26 -5.67 -9.68
CA LEU A 68 -3.74 -4.30 -9.89
C LEU A 68 -3.14 -3.68 -11.15
N ARG A 69 -1.83 -3.81 -11.37
CA ARG A 69 -1.14 -3.34 -12.58
C ARG A 69 -1.77 -3.93 -13.85
N ARG A 70 -2.01 -5.24 -13.88
CA ARG A 70 -2.59 -5.94 -15.05
C ARG A 70 -4.03 -5.51 -15.33
N ILE A 71 -4.90 -5.51 -14.32
CA ILE A 71 -6.33 -5.22 -14.52
C ILE A 71 -6.60 -3.74 -14.81
N SER A 72 -5.80 -2.85 -14.23
CA SER A 72 -5.89 -1.40 -14.48
C SER A 72 -5.20 -0.98 -15.77
N ARG A 73 -4.27 -1.80 -16.29
CA ARG A 73 -3.37 -1.45 -17.40
C ARG A 73 -2.56 -0.17 -17.13
N ALA A 74 -2.25 0.06 -15.85
CA ALA A 74 -1.51 1.23 -15.39
C ALA A 74 -0.16 0.81 -14.80
N GLN A 75 0.80 1.74 -14.83
CA GLN A 75 2.03 1.61 -14.04
C GLN A 75 1.72 1.87 -12.56
N ILE A 76 2.43 1.17 -11.67
CA ILE A 76 2.36 1.42 -10.23
C ILE A 76 3.53 2.32 -9.84
N ILE A 77 3.22 3.52 -9.38
CA ILE A 77 4.21 4.52 -8.95
C ILE A 77 4.22 4.59 -7.41
N PRO A 78 5.31 4.16 -6.76
CA PRO A 78 5.43 4.26 -5.32
C PRO A 78 5.70 5.70 -4.88
N LEU A 79 5.08 6.11 -3.78
CA LEU A 79 5.34 7.41 -3.16
C LEU A 79 5.26 7.36 -1.63
N PHE A 80 5.93 8.30 -0.97
CA PHE A 80 5.91 8.45 0.49
C PHE A 80 5.99 9.93 0.89
N PRO A 81 4.97 10.48 1.59
CA PRO A 81 5.02 11.85 2.10
C PRO A 81 5.91 11.94 3.35
N VAL A 82 6.71 12.99 3.43
CA VAL A 82 7.54 13.34 4.59
C VAL A 82 7.28 14.80 4.94
N TYR A 83 6.97 15.07 6.20
CA TYR A 83 6.72 16.41 6.72
C TYR A 83 7.93 16.95 7.48
N ASP A 84 8.41 18.13 7.09
CA ASP A 84 9.42 18.89 7.83
C ASP A 84 8.72 19.85 8.80
N GLY A 85 8.73 19.51 10.08
CA GLY A 85 8.11 20.33 11.13
C GLY A 85 8.79 21.68 11.39
N LYS A 86 10.06 21.85 11.00
CA LYS A 86 10.79 23.13 11.17
C LYS A 86 10.50 24.08 10.02
N ARG A 87 10.40 23.55 8.80
CA ARG A 87 10.12 24.34 7.59
C ARG A 87 8.64 24.46 7.26
N HIS A 88 7.78 23.70 7.93
CA HIS A 88 6.35 23.58 7.63
C HIS A 88 6.09 23.15 6.18
N GLN A 89 6.88 22.18 5.69
CA GLN A 89 6.85 21.73 4.30
C GLN A 89 6.53 20.24 4.20
N LEU A 90 5.76 19.86 3.18
CA LEU A 90 5.48 18.48 2.82
C LEU A 90 6.25 18.11 1.56
N THR A 91 7.16 17.15 1.67
CA THR A 91 7.91 16.58 0.55
C THR A 91 7.29 15.25 0.17
N ILE A 92 6.91 15.10 -1.10
CA ILE A 92 6.41 13.82 -1.63
C ILE A 92 7.58 13.12 -2.33
N ASN A 93 8.11 12.07 -1.71
CA ASN A 93 9.15 11.25 -2.32
C ASN A 93 8.50 10.30 -3.33
N VAL A 94 8.78 10.48 -4.61
CA VAL A 94 8.26 9.63 -5.70
C VAL A 94 9.39 8.78 -6.26
N ARG A 95 9.14 7.49 -6.50
CA ARG A 95 10.11 6.57 -7.10
C ARG A 95 9.70 6.16 -8.51
N PRO A 96 10.65 5.64 -9.32
CA PRO A 96 10.31 5.05 -10.60
C PRO A 96 9.21 3.99 -10.49
N PRO A 97 8.48 3.71 -11.59
CA PRO A 97 7.50 2.65 -11.62
C PRO A 97 8.05 1.32 -11.09
N LEU A 98 7.24 0.56 -10.38
CA LEU A 98 7.60 -0.80 -10.01
C LEU A 98 7.87 -1.64 -11.26
N ALA A 99 8.93 -2.45 -11.20
CA ALA A 99 9.21 -3.43 -12.24
C ALA A 99 8.04 -4.43 -12.30
N ALA A 100 7.60 -4.75 -13.53
CA ALA A 100 6.56 -5.73 -13.75
C ALA A 100 7.04 -7.12 -13.28
N MET A 101 6.23 -7.80 -12.50
CA MET A 101 6.54 -9.12 -11.93
C MET A 101 5.87 -10.20 -12.80
N ASN A 102 6.33 -10.33 -14.05
CA ASN A 102 5.78 -11.31 -14.98
C ASN A 102 6.22 -12.72 -14.55
N ASN A 103 5.26 -13.63 -14.39
CA ASN A 103 5.48 -15.02 -13.96
C ASN A 103 6.16 -15.18 -12.59
N CYS A 104 6.08 -14.18 -11.72
CA CYS A 104 6.53 -14.29 -10.33
C CYS A 104 5.45 -14.95 -9.47
N CYS A 105 5.85 -15.65 -8.42
CA CYS A 105 4.93 -16.16 -7.41
C CYS A 105 4.46 -15.03 -6.48
N ASP A 106 3.37 -15.29 -5.75
CA ASP A 106 2.78 -14.33 -4.82
C ASP A 106 3.77 -13.88 -3.74
N ALA A 107 4.60 -14.79 -3.23
CA ALA A 107 5.64 -14.46 -2.25
C ALA A 107 6.67 -13.43 -2.77
N GLN A 108 7.06 -13.52 -4.06
CA GLN A 108 7.95 -12.54 -4.68
C GLN A 108 7.27 -11.17 -4.84
N ILE A 109 5.98 -11.15 -5.19
CA ILE A 109 5.21 -9.92 -5.31
C ILE A 109 5.05 -9.24 -3.95
N ALA A 110 4.72 -10.02 -2.91
CA ALA A 110 4.66 -9.57 -1.53
C ALA A 110 6.01 -9.00 -1.06
N ARG A 111 7.13 -9.68 -1.38
CA ARG A 111 8.46 -9.18 -1.05
C ARG A 111 8.77 -7.84 -1.72
N GLN A 112 8.42 -7.66 -3.01
CA GLN A 112 8.64 -6.39 -3.71
C GLN A 112 7.94 -5.22 -3.02
N ILE A 113 6.72 -5.44 -2.50
CA ILE A 113 5.97 -4.43 -1.75
C ILE A 113 6.73 -4.05 -0.47
N ASN A 114 7.17 -5.04 0.30
CA ASN A 114 7.89 -4.82 1.56
C ASN A 114 9.23 -4.10 1.33
N GLU A 115 9.98 -4.44 0.29
CA GLU A 115 11.21 -3.73 -0.08
C GLU A 115 10.98 -2.26 -0.37
N VAL A 116 9.86 -1.93 -1.02
CA VAL A 116 9.51 -0.54 -1.34
C VAL A 116 9.20 0.23 -0.06
N ILE A 117 8.44 -0.38 0.85
CA ILE A 117 8.14 0.21 2.17
C ILE A 117 9.45 0.41 2.95
N GLU A 118 10.29 -0.61 3.06
CA GLU A 118 11.59 -0.53 3.74
C GLU A 118 12.46 0.61 3.21
N LYS A 119 12.51 0.78 1.88
CA LYS A 119 13.28 1.84 1.23
C LYS A 119 12.75 3.24 1.55
N PHE A 120 11.43 3.42 1.67
CA PHE A 120 10.85 4.73 1.99
C PHE A 120 10.87 5.07 3.46
N VAL A 121 10.68 4.07 4.32
CA VAL A 121 10.59 4.26 5.76
C VAL A 121 11.97 4.45 6.39
N ARG A 122 13.01 3.76 5.89
CA ARG A 122 14.35 3.79 6.49
C ARG A 122 14.96 5.19 6.72
N PRO A 123 14.79 6.19 5.84
CA PRO A 123 15.32 7.54 6.08
C PRO A 123 14.57 8.33 7.15
N HIS A 124 13.27 8.04 7.35
CA HIS A 124 12.37 8.76 8.25
C HIS A 124 11.47 7.79 9.01
N PRO A 125 12.03 6.86 9.80
CA PRO A 125 11.25 5.84 10.48
C PRO A 125 10.21 6.46 11.39
N GLU A 126 10.49 7.59 12.03
CA GLU A 126 9.58 8.32 12.91
C GLU A 126 8.28 8.80 12.23
N GLN A 127 8.26 8.90 10.91
CA GLN A 127 7.10 9.37 10.15
C GLN A 127 6.20 8.25 9.63
N TYR A 128 6.55 7.00 9.89
CA TYR A 128 5.70 5.88 9.51
C TYR A 128 4.58 5.64 10.52
N THR A 129 3.46 5.05 10.07
CA THR A 129 2.27 4.87 10.90
C THR A 129 2.40 3.64 11.80
N TRP A 130 3.35 3.66 12.74
CA TRP A 130 3.66 2.53 13.65
C TRP A 130 2.53 2.12 14.60
N ILE A 131 1.48 2.93 14.72
CA ILE A 131 0.23 2.54 15.42
C ILE A 131 -0.51 1.40 14.70
N LEU A 132 -0.23 1.17 13.42
CA LEU A 132 -0.75 0.02 12.69
C LEU A 132 -0.06 -1.27 13.17
N LYS A 133 -0.87 -2.29 13.43
CA LYS A 133 -0.39 -3.62 13.87
C LYS A 133 0.09 -4.45 12.67
N PHE A 134 1.17 -4.04 12.02
CA PHE A 134 1.73 -4.67 10.81
C PHE A 134 2.19 -6.13 10.99
N LEU A 135 2.55 -6.53 12.22
CA LEU A 135 3.09 -7.85 12.54
C LEU A 135 2.05 -8.78 13.22
N LYS A 136 0.76 -8.41 13.18
CA LYS A 136 -0.28 -9.07 13.98
C LYS A 136 -0.47 -10.51 13.53
N THR A 137 -0.56 -10.69 12.22
CA THR A 137 -0.70 -12.01 11.62
C THR A 137 0.65 -12.72 11.58
N ARG A 138 0.73 -13.84 12.28
CA ARG A 138 1.91 -14.71 12.35
C ARG A 138 1.64 -16.09 11.75
N LYS A 139 2.72 -16.84 11.50
CA LYS A 139 2.63 -18.26 11.14
C LYS A 139 2.00 -19.06 12.28
N ALA A 140 1.39 -20.20 11.95
CA ALA A 140 0.74 -21.06 12.92
C ALA A 140 1.70 -21.44 14.07
N GLY A 141 1.25 -21.21 15.31
CA GLY A 141 2.02 -21.51 16.52
C GLY A 141 2.90 -20.37 17.05
N GLU A 142 3.01 -19.24 16.33
CA GLU A 142 3.67 -18.03 16.85
C GLU A 142 2.68 -17.12 17.60
N GLU A 143 3.16 -16.39 18.60
CA GLU A 143 2.39 -15.44 19.41
C GLU A 143 2.17 -14.09 18.70
N ASP A 144 1.03 -13.43 18.97
CA ASP A 144 0.77 -12.05 18.53
C ASP A 144 1.72 -11.09 19.29
N PRO A 145 2.58 -10.32 18.60
CA PRO A 145 3.58 -9.47 19.25
C PRO A 145 3.01 -8.14 19.82
N TYR A 146 1.69 -7.91 19.79
CA TYR A 146 1.03 -6.65 20.19
C TYR A 146 0.08 -6.74 21.38
#